data_AF-A0A7K6G536-F1
#
_entry.id   AF-A0A7K6G536-F1
#
_cell.length_a   1.000
_cell.length_b   1.000
_cell.length_c   1.000
_cell.angle_alpha   90.00
_cell.angle_beta   90.00
_cell.angle_gamma   90.00
#
_symmetry.space_group_name_H-M   'P 1'
#
loop_
_entity.id
_entity.type
_entity.pdbx_description
1 polymer ?
#
loop_
_entity_poly.entity_id
_entity_poly.type
_entity_poly.pdbx_seq_one_letter_code
_entity_poly.pdbx_strand_id
1 'polypeptide(L)'
;SDLQAAHNDSQRCCPNWVLFKVHQALQKALVAAVLCRGEAFESPGGLMGLARWLETEEPELRGLALDVQWLCGCGVDGKATQYPNYHPFPMTPSEAFPNVDEEEVLKKAQKVLATLKDHVGRK
;
A
#
# COMPACT_ATOMS: atom_id res chain seq x y z
N SER A 1 -10.78 3.58 -9.14
CA SER A 1 -9.72 3.80 -8.12
C SER A 1 -8.57 2.83 -8.38
N ASP A 2 -7.39 3.07 -7.81
CA ASP A 2 -6.24 2.17 -7.98
C ASP A 2 -6.53 0.74 -7.47
N LEU A 3 -7.29 0.59 -6.36
CA LEU A 3 -7.70 -0.72 -5.85
C LEU A 3 -8.57 -1.51 -6.85
N GLN A 4 -9.51 -0.84 -7.53
CA GLN A 4 -10.31 -1.51 -8.57
C GLN A 4 -9.43 -1.93 -9.75
N ALA A 5 -8.47 -1.08 -10.13
CA ALA A 5 -7.52 -1.41 -11.18
C ALA A 5 -6.60 -2.58 -10.78
N ALA A 6 -6.29 -2.75 -9.49
CA ALA A 6 -5.55 -3.90 -8.96
C ALA A 6 -6.40 -5.18 -9.06
N HIS A 7 -7.68 -5.09 -8.68
CA HIS A 7 -8.62 -6.21 -8.79
C HIS A 7 -8.75 -6.72 -10.23
N ASN A 8 -8.77 -5.81 -11.21
CA ASN A 8 -8.84 -6.15 -12.64
C ASN A 8 -7.62 -6.94 -13.15
N ASP A 9 -6.46 -6.80 -12.50
CA ASP A 9 -5.22 -7.50 -12.86
C ASP A 9 -5.05 -8.81 -12.09
N SER A 10 -5.91 -9.07 -11.10
CA SER A 10 -5.83 -10.32 -10.35
C SER A 10 -5.99 -11.52 -11.27
N GLN A 11 -5.25 -12.59 -10.97
CA GLN A 11 -5.25 -13.84 -11.75
C GLN A 11 -4.75 -13.72 -13.20
N ARG A 12 -4.12 -12.59 -13.59
CA ARG A 12 -3.54 -12.40 -14.94
C ARG A 12 -2.07 -12.79 -15.06
N CYS A 13 -1.54 -13.61 -14.15
CA CYS A 13 -0.14 -14.03 -14.07
C CYS A 13 0.88 -12.88 -13.96
N CYS A 14 0.45 -11.71 -13.46
CA CYS A 14 1.32 -10.55 -13.27
C CYS A 14 1.11 -9.93 -11.86
N PRO A 15 1.50 -10.66 -10.80
CA PRO A 15 1.25 -10.23 -9.41
C PRO A 15 1.89 -8.88 -9.07
N ASN A 16 2.98 -8.52 -9.74
CA ASN A 16 3.66 -7.24 -9.56
C ASN A 16 2.73 -6.04 -9.86
N TRP A 17 1.81 -6.16 -10.82
CA TRP A 17 0.86 -5.08 -11.12
C TRP A 17 -0.21 -4.92 -10.04
N VAL A 18 -0.71 -6.04 -9.48
CA VAL A 18 -1.63 -6.02 -8.33
C VAL A 18 -0.95 -5.31 -7.16
N LEU A 19 0.27 -5.74 -6.81
CA LEU A 19 1.07 -5.17 -5.72
C LEU A 19 1.38 -3.68 -5.91
N PHE A 20 1.78 -3.28 -7.12
CA PHE A 20 2.05 -1.87 -7.43
C PHE A 20 0.79 -0.99 -7.29
N LYS A 21 -0.35 -1.45 -7.82
CA LYS A 21 -1.60 -0.69 -7.76
C LYS A 21 -2.15 -0.62 -6.33
N VAL A 22 -1.95 -1.66 -5.52
CA VAL A 22 -2.21 -1.63 -4.07
C VAL A 22 -1.30 -0.59 -3.39
N HIS A 23 0.00 -0.56 -3.69
CA HIS A 23 0.92 0.46 -3.18
C HIS A 23 0.41 1.87 -3.52
N GLN A 24 0.03 2.13 -4.77
CA GLN A 24 -0.51 3.42 -5.20
C GLN A 24 -1.78 3.81 -4.45
N ALA A 25 -2.71 2.86 -4.25
CA ALA A 25 -3.93 3.09 -3.48
C ALA A 25 -3.63 3.51 -2.04
N LEU A 26 -2.76 2.76 -1.35
CA LEU A 26 -2.35 3.02 0.03
C LEU A 26 -1.64 4.36 0.16
N GLN A 27 -0.68 4.65 -0.73
CA GLN A 27 0.10 5.88 -0.68
C GLN A 27 -0.80 7.10 -0.79
N LYS A 28 -1.73 7.10 -1.76
CA LYS A 28 -2.67 8.22 -1.95
C LYS A 28 -3.61 8.37 -0.75
N ALA A 29 -4.11 7.28 -0.19
CA ALA A 29 -5.01 7.33 0.96
C ALA A 29 -4.30 7.82 2.24
N LEU A 30 -3.08 7.34 2.50
CA LEU A 30 -2.27 7.81 3.62
C LEU A 30 -1.92 9.29 3.48
N VAL A 31 -1.49 9.72 2.30
CA VAL A 31 -1.21 11.15 2.02
C VAL A 31 -2.47 11.99 2.20
N ALA A 32 -3.63 11.53 1.72
CA ALA A 32 -4.89 12.24 1.93
C ALA A 32 -5.22 12.39 3.43
N ALA A 33 -5.06 11.32 4.22
CA ALA A 33 -5.28 11.37 5.67
C ALA A 33 -4.34 12.36 6.38
N VAL A 34 -3.08 12.43 5.97
CA VAL A 34 -2.14 13.43 6.50
C VAL A 34 -2.54 14.85 6.11
N LEU A 35 -2.87 15.08 4.83
CA LEU A 35 -3.23 16.40 4.33
C LEU A 35 -4.53 16.94 4.97
N CYS A 36 -5.48 16.07 5.31
CA CYS A 36 -6.70 16.46 6.02
C CYS A 36 -6.45 17.04 7.42
N ARG A 37 -5.25 16.87 7.99
CA ARG A 37 -4.87 17.53 9.25
C ARG A 37 -4.44 18.99 9.09
N GLY A 38 -4.14 19.44 7.87
CA GLY A 38 -3.75 20.83 7.60
C GLY A 38 -2.32 21.22 8.04
N GLU A 39 -1.47 20.24 8.38
CA GLU A 39 -0.08 20.48 8.74
C GLU A 39 0.84 20.52 7.51
N ALA A 40 1.97 21.24 7.61
CA ALA A 40 2.98 21.29 6.56
C ALA A 40 3.55 19.88 6.33
N PHE A 41 3.23 19.30 5.18
CA PHE A 41 3.58 17.92 4.85
C PHE A 41 5.00 17.82 4.29
N GLU A 42 5.95 17.45 5.13
CA GLU A 42 7.20 16.82 4.68
C GLU A 42 6.98 15.30 4.63
N SER A 43 6.99 14.73 3.42
CA SER A 43 6.62 13.33 3.20
C SER A 43 7.48 12.37 4.03
N PRO A 44 6.90 11.67 5.03
CA PRO A 44 7.63 10.70 5.82
C PRO A 44 7.90 9.45 4.98
N GLY A 45 9.16 9.20 4.61
CA GLY A 45 9.78 7.89 4.38
C GLY A 45 9.02 6.75 3.66
N GLY A 46 8.02 7.01 2.81
CA GLY A 46 7.20 5.99 2.15
C GLY A 46 6.03 5.45 2.99
N LEU A 47 5.42 4.33 2.59
CA LEU A 47 4.20 3.80 3.23
C LEU A 47 4.35 3.59 4.74
N MET A 48 5.48 3.05 5.19
CA MET A 48 5.77 2.82 6.61
C MET A 48 5.95 4.10 7.41
N GLY A 49 6.61 5.11 6.84
CA GLY A 49 6.77 6.41 7.50
C GLY A 49 5.41 7.05 7.74
N LEU A 50 4.59 7.11 6.68
CA LEU A 50 3.23 7.65 6.73
C LEU A 50 2.34 6.91 7.73
N ALA A 51 2.33 5.58 7.69
CA ALA A 51 1.46 4.76 8.54
C ALA A 51 1.81 4.89 10.04
N ARG A 52 3.11 4.89 10.39
CA ARG A 52 3.55 5.06 11.78
C ARG A 52 3.26 6.45 12.32
N TRP A 53 3.49 7.47 11.49
CA TRP A 53 3.19 8.85 11.86
C TRP A 53 1.68 9.01 12.11
N LEU A 54 0.83 8.57 11.17
CA LEU A 54 -0.63 8.63 11.33
C LEU A 54 -1.12 7.87 12.56
N GLU A 55 -0.59 6.66 12.82
CA GLU A 55 -0.98 5.89 14.00
C GLU A 55 -0.58 6.57 15.32
N THR A 56 0.55 7.30 15.34
CA THR A 56 1.00 8.07 16.51
C THR A 56 0.09 9.27 16.75
N GLU A 57 -0.30 9.93 15.67
CA GLU A 57 -1.06 11.18 15.68
C GLU A 57 -2.59 10.97 15.79
N GLU A 58 -3.08 9.78 15.44
CA GLU A 58 -4.50 9.40 15.43
C GLU A 58 -4.70 8.07 16.17
N PRO A 59 -5.02 8.09 17.48
CA PRO A 59 -5.19 6.87 18.27
C PRO A 59 -6.27 5.91 17.73
N GLU A 60 -7.25 6.42 16.97
CA GLU A 60 -8.28 5.59 16.32
C GLU A 60 -7.76 4.76 15.14
N LEU A 61 -6.56 5.08 14.62
CA LEU A 61 -5.87 4.33 13.57
C LEU A 61 -4.89 3.29 14.13
N ARG A 62 -5.01 2.91 15.41
CA ARG A 62 -4.19 1.85 16.02
C ARG A 62 -4.21 0.58 15.18
N GLY A 63 -3.02 0.04 14.92
CA GLY A 63 -2.81 -1.14 14.07
C GLY A 63 -2.62 -0.82 12.58
N LEU A 64 -2.74 0.44 12.16
CA LEU A 64 -2.50 0.85 10.77
C LEU A 64 -1.08 0.48 10.32
N ALA A 65 -0.06 0.78 11.12
CA ALA A 65 1.33 0.46 10.77
C ALA A 65 1.54 -1.06 10.68
N LEU A 66 0.87 -1.86 11.53
CA LEU A 66 0.94 -3.32 11.46
C LEU A 66 0.31 -3.85 10.16
N ASP A 67 -0.87 -3.34 9.79
CA ASP A 67 -1.57 -3.75 8.58
C ASP A 67 -0.78 -3.35 7.31
N VAL A 68 -0.21 -2.15 7.27
CA VAL A 68 0.64 -1.70 6.15
C VAL A 68 1.97 -2.48 6.13
N GLN A 69 2.53 -2.84 7.29
CA GLN A 69 3.78 -3.62 7.35
C GLN A 69 3.56 -5.01 6.76
N TRP A 70 2.43 -5.63 7.09
CA TRP A 70 2.06 -6.92 6.51
C TRP A 70 1.94 -6.82 4.98
N LEU A 71 1.29 -5.78 4.45
CA LEU A 71 1.18 -5.55 3.00
C LEU A 71 2.56 -5.40 2.34
N CYS A 72 3.47 -4.62 2.94
CA CYS A 72 4.85 -4.52 2.45
C CYS A 72 5.58 -5.88 2.51
N GLY A 73 5.33 -6.69 3.54
CA GLY A 73 5.86 -8.05 3.67
C GLY A 73 5.38 -9.00 2.56
N CYS A 74 4.21 -8.75 1.97
CA CYS A 74 3.71 -9.46 0.79
C CYS A 74 4.30 -8.97 -0.54
N GLY A 75 5.18 -7.95 -0.52
CA GLY A 75 5.82 -7.40 -1.72
C GLY A 75 5.16 -6.12 -2.25
N VAL A 76 4.22 -5.51 -1.51
CA VAL A 76 3.65 -4.21 -1.87
C VAL A 76 4.74 -3.13 -1.74
N ASP A 77 5.28 -2.73 -2.89
CA ASP A 77 6.35 -1.73 -2.98
C ASP A 77 6.22 -0.91 -4.27
N GLY A 78 6.70 0.34 -4.24
CA GLY A 78 6.62 1.25 -5.39
C GLY A 78 7.73 1.06 -6.42
N LYS A 79 8.84 0.40 -6.05
CA LYS A 79 10.04 0.24 -6.87
C LYS A 79 10.28 -1.22 -7.26
N ALA A 80 10.28 -2.13 -6.28
CA ALA A 80 10.50 -3.56 -6.51
C ALA A 80 9.43 -4.16 -7.44
N THR A 81 8.21 -3.63 -7.45
CA THR A 81 7.17 -4.11 -8.38
C THR A 81 7.37 -3.65 -9.83
N GLN A 82 8.34 -2.76 -10.10
CA GLN A 82 8.51 -2.09 -11.40
C GLN A 82 9.90 -2.27 -12.02
N TYR A 83 10.96 -2.30 -11.21
CA TYR A 83 12.32 -2.15 -11.71
C TYR A 83 13.18 -3.41 -11.46
N PRO A 84 13.78 -4.01 -12.52
CA PRO A 84 14.61 -5.22 -12.38
C PRO A 84 15.81 -5.07 -11.45
N ASN A 85 16.40 -3.88 -11.31
CA ASN A 85 17.57 -3.65 -10.47
C ASN A 85 17.28 -3.72 -8.96
N TYR A 86 16.03 -3.90 -8.56
CA TYR A 86 15.63 -4.20 -7.18
C TYR A 86 15.52 -5.71 -6.91
N HIS A 87 15.86 -6.55 -7.89
CA HIS A 87 15.85 -8.01 -7.79
C HIS A 87 17.21 -8.62 -8.17
N PRO A 88 17.49 -9.86 -7.75
CA PRO A 88 18.68 -10.58 -8.21
C PRO A 88 18.64 -10.82 -9.72
N PHE A 89 19.70 -10.47 -10.46
CA PHE A 89 19.80 -10.79 -11.89
C PHE A 89 19.74 -12.33 -12.11
N PRO A 90 19.00 -12.85 -13.12
CA PRO A 90 18.30 -12.13 -14.20
C PRO A 90 16.80 -11.84 -13.94
N MET A 91 16.34 -11.89 -12.70
CA MET A 91 14.93 -11.81 -12.33
C MET A 91 14.28 -10.47 -12.73
N THR A 92 13.08 -10.57 -13.28
CA THR A 92 12.21 -9.42 -13.56
C THR A 92 11.11 -9.28 -12.49
N PRO A 93 10.51 -8.09 -12.32
CA PRO A 93 9.41 -7.93 -11.36
C PRO A 93 8.23 -8.88 -11.57
N SER A 94 7.92 -9.28 -12.81
CA SER A 94 6.86 -10.25 -13.10
C SER A 94 7.13 -11.64 -12.53
N GLU A 95 8.40 -11.98 -12.27
CA GLU A 95 8.83 -13.28 -11.75
C GLU A 95 9.09 -13.24 -10.24
N ALA A 96 9.16 -12.05 -9.64
CA ALA A 96 9.65 -11.85 -8.27
C ALA A 96 8.62 -12.16 -7.17
N PHE A 97 7.35 -12.42 -7.51
CA PHE A 97 6.26 -12.60 -6.55
C PHE A 97 5.42 -13.87 -6.80
N PRO A 98 6.04 -15.06 -6.95
CA PRO A 98 5.33 -16.27 -7.37
C PRO A 98 4.35 -16.84 -6.34
N ASN A 99 4.54 -16.51 -5.05
CA ASN A 99 3.78 -17.06 -3.94
C ASN A 99 2.83 -16.04 -3.29
N VAL A 100 2.60 -14.89 -3.94
CA VAL A 100 1.72 -13.89 -3.35
C VAL A 100 0.27 -14.37 -3.42
N ASP A 101 -0.42 -14.26 -2.29
CA ASP A 101 -1.86 -14.42 -2.23
C ASP A 101 -2.50 -13.07 -2.59
N GLU A 102 -2.82 -12.88 -3.87
CA GLU A 102 -3.40 -11.64 -4.39
C GLU A 102 -4.74 -11.32 -3.72
N GLU A 103 -5.54 -12.33 -3.37
CA GLU A 103 -6.86 -12.15 -2.76
C GLU A 103 -6.73 -11.61 -1.33
N GLU A 104 -5.87 -12.21 -0.51
CA GLU A 104 -5.62 -11.74 0.85
C GLU A 104 -4.96 -10.35 0.87
N VAL A 105 -4.06 -10.07 -0.08
CA VAL A 105 -3.48 -8.71 -0.26
C VAL A 105 -4.58 -7.69 -0.57
N LEU A 106 -5.45 -7.98 -1.54
CA LEU A 106 -6.54 -7.08 -1.94
C LEU A 106 -7.54 -6.86 -0.80
N LYS A 107 -7.93 -7.91 -0.09
CA LYS A 107 -8.82 -7.86 1.07
C LYS A 107 -8.25 -7.03 2.21
N LYS A 108 -6.97 -7.24 2.55
CA LYS A 108 -6.27 -6.46 3.57
C LYS A 108 -6.14 -5.00 3.16
N ALA A 109 -5.78 -4.72 1.91
CA ALA A 109 -5.71 -3.36 1.37
C ALA A 109 -7.08 -2.66 1.41
N GLN A 110 -8.16 -3.36 1.05
CA GLN A 110 -9.52 -2.83 1.12
C GLN A 110 -9.90 -2.43 2.55
N LYS A 111 -9.56 -3.26 3.56
CA LYS A 111 -9.78 -2.93 4.97
C LYS A 111 -9.04 -1.64 5.37
N VAL A 112 -7.76 -1.53 5.05
CA VAL A 112 -6.96 -0.34 5.37
C VAL A 112 -7.52 0.91 4.70
N LEU A 113 -7.87 0.82 3.42
CA LEU A 113 -8.44 1.93 2.65
C LEU A 113 -9.81 2.36 3.18
N ALA A 114 -10.64 1.41 3.65
CA ALA A 114 -11.91 1.73 4.29
C ALA A 114 -11.70 2.48 5.62
N THR A 115 -10.79 1.99 6.47
CA THR A 115 -10.43 2.67 7.73
C THR A 115 -9.93 4.10 7.50
N LEU A 116 -9.03 4.31 6.53
CA LEU A 116 -8.52 5.64 6.20
C LEU A 116 -9.60 6.55 5.61
N LYS A 117 -10.48 6.00 4.77
CA LYS A 117 -11.61 6.76 4.21
C LYS A 117 -12.57 7.22 5.30
N ASP A 118 -12.90 6.35 6.23
CA ASP A 118 -13.79 6.68 7.36
C ASP A 118 -13.16 7.74 8.27
N HIS A 119 -11.85 7.66 8.51
CA HIS A 119 -11.11 8.69 9.26
C HIS A 119 -11.15 10.06 8.56
N VAL A 120 -10.81 10.08 7.26
CA VAL A 120 -10.84 11.31 6.45
C VAL A 120 -12.24 11.92 6.40
N GLY A 121 -13.28 11.11 6.24
CA GLY A 121 -14.66 11.59 6.15
C GLY A 121 -15.26 12.17 7.45
N ARG A 122 -14.58 11.99 8.59
CA ARG A 122 -14.98 12.57 9.88
C ARG A 122 -14.37 13.95 10.15
N LYS A 123 -13.37 14.36 9.38
CA LYS A 123 -12.67 15.64 9.51
C LYS A 123 -13.15 16.63 8.47
#